data_AF-A0A1B8SK54-F1
#
_entry.id   AF-A0A1B8SK54-F1
#
_cell.length_a   1.000
_cell.length_b   1.000
_cell.length_c   1.000
_cell.angle_alpha   90.00
_cell.angle_beta   90.00
_cell.angle_gamma   90.00
#
_symmetry.space_group_name_H-M   'P 1'
#
loop_
_entity.id
_entity.type
_entity.pdbx_description
1 polymer ?
#
loop_
_entity_poly.entity_id
_entity_poly.type
_entity_poly.pdbx_seq_one_letter_code
_entity_poly.pdbx_strand_id
1 'polypeptide(L)'
;MKPLLAAIAFPVALLLAAPAHADGDSFYKYIDDHGILRYEFPGGLLATGLQMCQMLHAGQTPEQVRAMGGLAIMDTAGVLEAAQHELCPDTL
;
A
#
# COMPACT_ATOMS: atom_id res chain seq x y z
N MET A 1 55.49 -1.66 11.46
CA MET A 1 54.31 -2.28 12.11
C MET A 1 53.27 -1.18 12.37
N LYS A 2 52.00 -1.49 12.06
CA LYS A 2 50.77 -0.70 12.31
C LYS A 2 50.42 0.44 11.34
N PRO A 3 49.66 0.17 10.26
CA PRO A 3 48.80 1.19 9.68
C PRO A 3 47.56 1.40 10.56
N LEU A 4 47.30 2.67 10.88
CA LEU A 4 46.12 3.16 11.58
C LEU A 4 44.86 2.73 10.79
N LEU A 5 44.01 1.90 11.40
CA LEU A 5 42.69 1.61 10.83
C LEU A 5 41.83 2.87 10.94
N ALA A 6 41.48 3.42 9.78
CA ALA A 6 40.45 4.44 9.65
C ALA A 6 39.10 3.83 10.05
N ALA A 7 38.51 4.33 11.14
CA ALA A 7 37.16 3.99 11.54
C ALA A 7 36.17 4.62 10.56
N ILE A 8 35.69 3.83 9.61
CA ILE A 8 34.55 4.21 8.77
C ILE A 8 33.29 3.98 9.61
N ALA A 9 32.82 5.03 10.28
CA ALA A 9 31.51 5.05 10.91
C ALA A 9 30.46 5.35 9.83
N PHE A 10 29.88 4.31 9.22
CA PHE A 10 28.61 4.43 8.51
C PHE A 10 27.49 4.44 9.57
N PRO A 11 26.73 5.53 9.73
CA PRO A 11 25.47 5.43 10.45
C PRO A 11 24.53 4.57 9.60
N VAL A 12 24.26 3.36 10.07
CA VAL A 12 23.19 2.48 9.57
C VAL A 12 21.86 3.15 9.93
N ALA A 13 21.42 4.10 9.12
CA ALA A 13 20.09 4.70 9.19
C ALA A 13 19.16 3.97 8.22
N LEU A 14 19.04 2.66 8.38
CA LEU A 14 18.08 1.83 7.67
C LEU A 14 17.44 0.94 8.74
N LEU A 15 16.15 0.65 8.59
CA LEU A 15 15.37 -0.39 9.28
C LEU A 15 14.37 0.06 10.38
N LEU A 16 13.76 1.24 10.21
CA LEU A 16 12.39 1.46 10.71
C LEU A 16 11.42 1.77 9.56
N ALA A 17 11.66 1.19 8.38
CA ALA A 17 10.52 0.82 7.57
C ALA A 17 9.81 -0.24 8.40
N ALA A 18 8.79 0.17 9.16
CA ALA A 18 7.88 -0.77 9.78
C ALA A 18 7.56 -1.83 8.72
N PRO A 19 7.51 -3.13 9.08
CA PRO A 19 7.01 -4.10 8.15
C PRO A 19 5.70 -3.51 7.62
N ALA A 20 5.59 -3.36 6.30
CA ALA A 20 4.30 -3.14 5.68
C ALA A 20 3.51 -4.42 5.95
N HIS A 21 3.05 -4.57 7.19
CA HIS A 21 1.86 -5.30 7.50
C HIS A 21 0.80 -4.53 6.72
N ALA A 22 0.64 -4.93 5.46
CA ALA A 22 -0.64 -4.93 4.80
C ALA A 22 -1.62 -5.56 5.79
N ASP A 23 -2.13 -4.75 6.68
CA ASP A 23 -3.02 -5.18 7.74
C ASP A 23 -4.36 -5.39 7.05
N GLY A 24 -4.54 -6.61 6.56
CA GLY A 24 -5.75 -7.00 5.88
C GLY A 24 -6.97 -6.75 6.76
N ASP A 25 -6.85 -6.95 8.07
CA ASP A 25 -7.93 -6.74 9.02
C ASP A 25 -8.25 -5.25 9.17
N SER A 26 -7.24 -4.37 9.28
CA SER A 26 -7.47 -2.92 9.32
C SER A 26 -8.00 -2.39 7.99
N PHE A 27 -7.56 -2.93 6.86
CA PHE A 27 -8.11 -2.62 5.54
C PHE A 27 -9.59 -3.01 5.44
N TYR A 28 -9.97 -4.24 5.82
CA TYR A 28 -11.38 -4.64 5.81
C TYR A 28 -12.22 -3.83 6.80
N LYS A 29 -11.66 -3.50 7.96
CA LYS A 29 -12.29 -2.61 8.94
C LYS A 29 -12.50 -1.20 8.37
N TYR A 30 -11.52 -0.63 7.67
CA TYR A 30 -11.64 0.68 7.03
C TYR A 30 -12.78 0.67 6.00
N ILE A 31 -12.84 -0.37 5.16
CA ILE A 31 -13.91 -0.56 4.17
C ILE A 31 -15.29 -0.56 4.85
N ASP A 32 -15.43 -1.29 5.96
CA ASP A 32 -16.69 -1.42 6.69
C ASP A 32 -17.08 -0.12 7.43
N ASP A 33 -16.12 0.52 8.11
CA ASP A 33 -16.34 1.76 8.87
C ASP A 33 -16.70 2.94 7.96
N HIS A 34 -16.21 2.96 6.71
CA HIS A 34 -16.46 4.03 5.73
C HIS A 34 -17.60 3.72 4.75
N GLY A 35 -18.24 2.54 4.87
CA GLY A 35 -19.35 2.15 4.00
C GLY A 35 -18.94 1.97 2.53
N ILE A 36 -17.68 1.63 2.28
CA ILE A 36 -17.13 1.46 0.94
C ILE A 36 -17.74 0.20 0.32
N LEU A 37 -18.41 0.38 -0.82
CA LEU A 37 -19.10 -0.71 -1.50
C LEU A 37 -18.10 -1.72 -2.07
N ARG A 38 -18.05 -2.90 -1.45
CA ARG A 38 -17.28 -4.05 -1.92
C ARG A 38 -18.19 -5.17 -2.43
N TYR A 39 -17.73 -5.85 -3.47
CA TYR A 39 -18.23 -7.16 -3.87
C TYR A 39 -17.11 -8.18 -3.67
N GLU A 40 -17.46 -9.38 -3.22
CA GLU A 40 -16.51 -10.49 -3.21
C GLU A 40 -16.30 -10.99 -4.63
N PHE A 41 -15.10 -10.73 -5.16
CA PHE A 41 -14.66 -11.25 -6.46
C PHE A 41 -13.68 -12.41 -6.28
N PRO A 42 -13.63 -13.35 -7.24
CA PRO A 42 -12.52 -14.31 -7.31
C PRO A 42 -11.20 -13.56 -7.45
N GLY A 43 -10.26 -13.80 -6.52
CA GLY A 43 -9.03 -13.03 -6.35
C GLY A 43 -9.00 -12.19 -5.07
N GLY A 44 -10.17 -11.81 -4.53
CA GLY A 44 -10.31 -11.17 -3.22
C GLY A 44 -9.99 -9.67 -3.20
N LEU A 45 -10.79 -8.92 -2.44
CA LEU A 45 -10.66 -7.46 -2.30
C LEU A 45 -9.27 -7.02 -1.81
N LEU A 46 -8.68 -7.77 -0.88
CA LEU A 46 -7.32 -7.50 -0.37
C LEU A 46 -6.27 -7.56 -1.48
N ALA A 47 -6.36 -8.55 -2.39
CA ALA A 47 -5.43 -8.64 -3.51
C ALA A 47 -5.59 -7.46 -4.47
N THR A 48 -6.82 -6.97 -4.67
CA THR A 48 -7.08 -5.74 -5.42
C THR A 48 -6.42 -4.53 -4.78
N GLY A 49 -6.58 -4.33 -3.46
CA GLY A 49 -5.92 -3.24 -2.73
C GLY A 49 -4.39 -3.31 -2.83
N LEU A 50 -3.82 -4.51 -2.69
CA LEU A 50 -2.38 -4.73 -2.86
C LEU A 50 -1.91 -4.43 -4.29
N GLN A 51 -2.68 -4.81 -5.31
CA GLN A 51 -2.37 -4.49 -6.70
C GLN A 51 -2.40 -2.98 -6.95
N MET A 52 -3.37 -2.26 -6.36
CA MET A 52 -3.43 -0.80 -6.42
C MET A 52 -2.16 -0.16 -5.85
N CYS A 53 -1.69 -0.63 -4.70
CA CYS A 53 -0.42 -0.20 -4.13
C CYS A 53 0.76 -0.42 -5.07
N GLN A 54 0.85 -1.61 -5.70
CA GLN A 54 1.93 -1.89 -6.66
C GLN A 54 1.93 -0.92 -7.85
N MET A 55 0.75 -0.49 -8.31
CA MET A 55 0.64 0.45 -9.42
C MET A 55 1.07 1.87 -9.02
N LEU A 56 0.73 2.30 -7.81
CA LEU A 56 1.21 3.56 -7.25
C LEU A 56 2.74 3.55 -7.10
N HIS A 57 3.32 2.46 -6.57
CA HIS A 57 4.77 2.27 -6.50
C HIS A 57 5.45 2.22 -7.87
N ALA A 58 4.74 1.75 -8.90
CA ALA A 58 5.20 1.77 -10.29
C ALA A 58 5.11 3.16 -10.94
N GLY A 59 4.63 4.17 -10.22
CA GLY A 59 4.55 5.57 -10.68
C GLY A 59 3.24 5.94 -11.35
N GLN A 60 2.19 5.11 -11.26
CA GLN A 60 0.86 5.52 -11.69
C GLN A 60 0.26 6.54 -10.71
N THR A 61 -0.54 7.47 -11.23
CA THR A 61 -1.28 8.42 -10.39
C THR A 61 -2.53 7.77 -9.80
N PRO A 62 -3.05 8.27 -8.66
CA PRO A 62 -4.31 7.78 -8.11
C PRO A 62 -5.48 7.82 -9.10
N GLU A 63 -5.54 8.84 -9.97
CA GLU A 63 -6.56 8.92 -11.03
C GLU A 63 -6.43 7.79 -12.06
N GLN A 64 -5.19 7.45 -12.46
CA GLN A 64 -4.95 6.34 -13.39
C GLN A 64 -5.35 5.00 -12.78
N VAL A 65 -5.03 4.78 -11.50
CA VAL A 65 -5.42 3.57 -10.77
C VAL A 65 -6.94 3.47 -10.62
N ARG A 66 -7.64 4.58 -10.30
CA ARG A 66 -9.12 4.60 -10.20
C ARG A 66 -9.80 4.31 -11.54
N ALA A 67 -9.21 4.76 -12.64
CA ALA A 67 -9.74 4.51 -13.99
C ALA A 67 -9.71 3.03 -14.40
N MET A 68 -8.93 2.18 -13.72
CA MET A 68 -8.87 0.74 -14.01
C MET A 68 -10.10 -0.03 -13.58
N GLY A 69 -10.88 0.49 -12.62
CA GLY A 69 -12.13 -0.11 -12.15
C GLY A 69 -13.30 0.03 -13.14
N GLY A 70 -13.03 0.01 -14.45
CA GLY A 70 -13.88 0.42 -15.57
C GLY A 70 -15.24 -0.29 -15.72
N LEU A 71 -15.62 -1.13 -14.77
CA LEU A 71 -16.97 -1.64 -14.57
C LEU A 71 -17.30 -1.36 -13.10
N ALA A 72 -18.38 -0.62 -12.82
CA ALA A 72 -18.77 -0.10 -11.51
C ALA A 72 -19.22 -1.18 -10.50
N ILE A 73 -18.50 -2.29 -10.42
CA ILE A 73 -18.82 -3.45 -9.59
C ILE A 73 -18.31 -3.29 -8.15
N MET A 74 -17.50 -2.26 -7.88
CA MET A 74 -17.07 -1.85 -6.55
C MET A 74 -16.75 -0.36 -6.52
N ASP A 75 -16.74 0.23 -5.32
CA ASP A 75 -16.24 1.58 -5.10
C ASP A 75 -14.71 1.60 -5.18
N THR A 76 -14.20 1.68 -6.41
CA THR A 76 -12.75 1.68 -6.70
C THR A 76 -12.03 2.85 -6.02
N ALA A 77 -12.73 3.97 -5.84
CA ALA A 77 -12.20 5.14 -5.15
C ALA A 77 -11.98 4.85 -3.67
N GLY A 78 -13.02 4.37 -2.98
CA GLY A 78 -12.92 4.01 -1.57
C GLY A 78 -11.93 2.87 -1.33
N VAL A 79 -11.88 1.87 -2.21
CA VAL A 79 -10.91 0.78 -2.11
C VAL A 79 -9.47 1.28 -2.27
N LEU A 80 -9.23 2.21 -3.19
CA LEU A 80 -7.91 2.85 -3.33
C LEU A 80 -7.55 3.64 -2.08
N GLU A 81 -8.47 4.44 -1.55
CA GLU A 81 -8.25 5.23 -0.33
C GLU A 81 -7.93 4.32 0.87
N ALA A 82 -8.71 3.26 1.07
CA ALA A 82 -8.45 2.25 2.10
C ALA A 82 -7.08 1.58 1.90
N ALA A 83 -6.71 1.25 0.66
CA ALA A 83 -5.41 0.65 0.36
C ALA A 83 -4.25 1.62 0.65
N GLN A 84 -4.38 2.90 0.28
CA GLN A 84 -3.37 3.90 0.60
C GLN A 84 -3.24 4.11 2.11
N HIS A 85 -4.33 4.17 2.87
CA HIS A 85 -4.26 4.37 4.32
C HIS A 85 -3.72 3.15 5.08
N GLU A 86 -4.15 1.95 4.72
CA GLU A 86 -3.94 0.75 5.54
C GLU A 86 -2.89 -0.22 4.96
N LEU A 87 -2.66 -0.21 3.64
CA LEU A 87 -1.75 -1.16 2.98
C LEU A 87 -0.47 -0.51 2.46
N CYS A 88 -0.53 0.72 1.95
CA CYS A 88 0.61 1.46 1.38
C CYS A 88 0.59 2.98 1.70
N PRO A 89 0.73 3.37 2.98
CA PRO A 89 0.66 4.76 3.44
C PRO A 89 1.77 5.66 2.91
N ASP A 90 2.84 5.09 2.35
CA ASP A 90 3.91 5.82 1.68
C ASP A 90 3.50 6.39 0.30
N THR A 91 2.30 6.06 -0.18
CA THR A 91 1.77 6.51 -1.47
C THR A 91 0.79 7.69 -1.40
N LEU A 92 0.57 8.24 -0.20
CA LEU A 92 -0.22 9.45 0.06
C LEU A 92 0.59 10.74 -0.13
#